data_AF-A0A8H3C1B5-F1
#
_entry.id   AF-A0A8H3C1B5-F1
#
_cell.length_a   1.000
_cell.length_b   1.000
_cell.length_c   1.000
_cell.angle_alpha   90.00
_cell.angle_beta   90.00
_cell.angle_gamma   90.00
#
_symmetry.space_group_name_H-M   'P 1'
#
loop_
_entity.id
_entity.type
_entity.pdbx_description
1 polymer ?
#
loop_
_entity_poly.entity_id
_entity_poly.type
_entity_poly.pdbx_seq_one_letter_code
_entity_poly.pdbx_strand_id
1 'polypeptide(L)'
;MYQTPENPEYDGGFWHIDGMMNEAIAVSGIYYYDEQNITESCLAFRTAVACPEVYGASDSDGCRLTWGMGDGDPYVNELGSVITCQDRCIAFPNTYQHLVSPFELKDKSKPGHRKTVTLFLVDPAIRRPSTTTVPPKQTEWRASGIRANPVLKAAFNKLSPETIDHIGWTR
;
A
#
# COMPACT_ATOMS: atom_id res chain seq x y z
N MET A 1 -8.72 4.02 10.18
CA MET A 1 -9.96 3.24 10.36
C MET A 1 -10.69 3.76 11.58
N TYR A 2 -12.00 3.96 11.48
CA TYR A 2 -12.84 4.54 12.53
C TYR A 2 -14.15 3.75 12.59
N GLN A 3 -14.56 3.36 13.80
CA GLN A 3 -15.76 2.56 14.07
C GLN A 3 -16.66 3.32 15.05
N THR A 4 -17.97 3.16 14.86
CA THR A 4 -18.99 3.78 15.72
C THR A 4 -19.88 2.71 16.33
N PRO A 5 -20.64 3.01 17.39
CA PRO A 5 -21.61 2.08 17.96
C PRO A 5 -22.61 1.50 16.93
N GLU A 6 -22.98 2.28 15.90
CA GLU A 6 -23.90 1.86 14.84
C GLU A 6 -23.24 0.93 13.80
N ASN A 7 -21.90 0.98 13.69
CA ASN A 7 -21.11 0.11 12.84
C ASN A 7 -19.84 -0.35 13.59
N PRO A 8 -19.97 -1.28 14.55
CA PRO A 8 -18.92 -1.59 15.51
C PRO A 8 -17.86 -2.55 14.96
N GLU A 9 -18.11 -3.15 13.80
CA GLU A 9 -17.34 -4.26 13.25
C GLU A 9 -16.66 -3.84 11.93
N TYR A 10 -15.45 -4.36 11.74
CA TYR A 10 -14.70 -4.29 10.49
C TYR A 10 -14.38 -5.70 10.03
N ASP A 11 -14.92 -6.09 8.87
CA ASP A 11 -14.84 -7.46 8.33
C ASP A 11 -13.45 -7.88 7.83
N GLY A 12 -12.45 -7.02 7.97
CA GLY A 12 -11.11 -7.25 7.47
C GLY A 12 -10.88 -6.69 6.07
N GLY A 13 -9.61 -6.76 5.66
CA GLY A 13 -9.18 -6.40 4.32
C GLY A 13 -9.19 -7.59 3.37
N PHE A 14 -8.80 -7.33 2.14
CA PHE A 14 -8.51 -8.37 1.15
C PHE A 14 -7.00 -8.53 0.97
N TRP A 15 -6.61 -9.69 0.47
CA TRP A 15 -5.22 -9.97 0.11
C TRP A 15 -4.75 -9.07 -1.03
N HIS A 16 -3.70 -8.28 -0.79
CA HIS A 16 -3.14 -7.38 -1.80
C HIS A 16 -1.64 -7.13 -1.62
N ILE A 17 -1.04 -6.58 -2.66
CA ILE A 17 0.30 -6.00 -2.68
C ILE A 17 0.13 -4.48 -2.86
N ASP A 18 1.03 -3.67 -2.30
CA ASP A 18 0.95 -2.23 -2.45
C ASP A 18 1.41 -1.77 -3.83
N GLY A 19 0.59 -0.92 -4.44
CA GLY A 19 0.90 -0.27 -5.69
C GLY A 19 0.90 -1.18 -6.93
N MET A 20 1.43 -0.64 -8.02
CA MET A 20 1.53 -1.29 -9.32
C MET A 20 2.99 -1.50 -9.73
N MET A 21 3.23 -2.33 -10.76
CA MET A 21 4.59 -2.66 -11.22
C MET A 21 5.42 -1.43 -11.61
N ASN A 22 4.79 -0.38 -12.16
CA ASN A 22 5.44 0.89 -12.48
C ASN A 22 5.85 1.71 -11.25
N GLU A 23 5.32 1.39 -10.06
CA GLU A 23 5.66 2.03 -8.80
C GLU A 23 6.85 1.37 -8.09
N ALA A 24 7.29 0.19 -8.56
CA ALA A 24 8.53 -0.49 -8.13
C ALA A 24 8.79 -0.41 -6.62
N ILE A 25 7.75 -0.61 -5.82
CA ILE A 25 7.85 -0.62 -4.37
C ILE A 25 8.52 -1.93 -3.98
N ALA A 26 9.68 -1.82 -3.32
CA ALA A 26 10.44 -2.97 -2.83
C ALA A 26 10.02 -3.38 -1.41
N VAL A 27 9.71 -2.40 -0.55
CA VAL A 27 9.36 -2.61 0.86
C VAL A 27 8.18 -1.73 1.23
N SER A 28 7.24 -2.31 1.96
CA SER A 28 6.15 -1.60 2.63
C SER A 28 6.42 -1.54 4.12
N GLY A 29 6.21 -0.37 4.72
CA GLY A 29 6.35 -0.14 6.15
C GLY A 29 5.09 0.49 6.72
N ILE A 30 4.51 -0.09 7.77
CA ILE A 30 3.29 0.40 8.41
C ILE A 30 3.61 0.72 9.87
N TYR A 31 3.33 1.95 10.28
CA TYR A 31 3.42 2.41 11.65
C TYR A 31 2.04 2.68 12.25
N TYR A 32 1.70 1.99 13.33
CA TYR A 32 0.43 2.09 14.04
C TYR A 32 0.57 3.11 15.18
N TYR A 33 0.28 4.38 14.92
CA TYR A 33 0.65 5.45 15.85
C TYR A 33 -0.43 5.81 16.89
N ASP A 34 -1.67 5.40 16.68
CA ASP A 34 -2.79 5.73 17.57
C ASP A 34 -3.89 4.67 17.43
N GLU A 35 -4.22 4.01 18.53
CA GLU A 35 -5.21 2.94 18.59
C GLU A 35 -6.05 3.04 19.86
N GLN A 36 -7.37 3.12 19.71
CA GLN A 36 -8.28 3.26 20.84
C GLN A 36 -9.57 2.48 20.64
N ASN A 37 -10.01 1.81 21.71
CA ASN A 37 -11.29 1.10 21.79
C ASN A 37 -11.51 0.04 20.69
N ILE A 38 -10.47 -0.61 20.20
CA ILE A 38 -10.59 -1.74 19.25
C ILE A 38 -9.99 -3.02 19.80
N THR A 39 -10.52 -4.16 19.40
CA THR A 39 -10.00 -5.49 19.73
C THR A 39 -8.64 -5.73 19.08
N GLU A 40 -7.94 -6.76 19.53
CA GLU A 40 -6.73 -7.21 18.87
C GLU A 40 -7.03 -7.58 17.40
N SER A 41 -6.07 -7.29 16.53
CA SER A 41 -6.15 -7.53 15.09
C SER A 41 -4.74 -7.81 14.59
N CYS A 42 -4.63 -8.59 13.53
CA CYS A 42 -3.36 -8.99 12.96
C CYS A 42 -3.19 -8.50 11.53
N LEU A 43 -1.94 -8.37 11.12
CA LEU A 43 -1.54 -8.24 9.72
C LEU A 43 -1.04 -9.62 9.27
N ALA A 44 -1.80 -10.26 8.39
CA ALA A 44 -1.47 -11.58 7.87
C ALA A 44 -0.72 -11.47 6.55
N PHE A 45 0.18 -12.42 6.29
CA PHE A 45 1.07 -12.44 5.13
C PHE A 45 1.01 -13.78 4.42
N ARG A 46 1.06 -13.73 3.10
CA ARG A 46 1.25 -14.90 2.24
C ARG A 46 2.06 -14.53 1.01
N THR A 47 2.56 -15.53 0.31
CA THR A 47 3.27 -15.32 -0.95
C THR A 47 2.91 -16.38 -1.98
N ALA A 48 2.93 -16.01 -3.25
CA ALA A 48 2.79 -16.97 -4.33
C ALA A 48 4.06 -17.82 -4.42
N VAL A 49 3.91 -19.12 -4.62
CA VAL A 49 5.02 -20.05 -4.82
C VAL A 49 4.93 -20.66 -6.20
N ALA A 50 6.07 -21.12 -6.73
CA ALA A 50 6.07 -21.92 -7.94
C ALA A 50 5.54 -23.33 -7.62
N CYS A 51 4.93 -23.98 -8.61
CA CYS A 51 4.69 -25.41 -8.52
C CYS A 51 6.03 -26.12 -8.27
N PRO A 52 6.12 -27.03 -7.27
CA PRO A 52 7.34 -27.77 -7.03
C PRO A 52 7.81 -28.49 -8.30
N GLU A 53 8.97 -28.10 -8.81
CA GLU A 53 9.64 -28.87 -9.85
C GLU A 53 10.13 -30.16 -9.19
N VAL A 54 9.64 -31.30 -9.68
CA VAL A 54 9.94 -32.67 -9.21
C VAL A 54 8.94 -33.21 -8.17
N TYR A 55 8.07 -34.13 -8.58
CA TYR A 55 8.04 -35.53 -8.12
C TYR A 55 7.18 -36.36 -9.10
N GLY A 56 7.42 -37.68 -9.20
CA GLY A 56 6.65 -38.57 -10.08
C GLY A 56 5.15 -38.38 -9.87
N ALA A 57 4.37 -38.46 -10.96
CA ALA A 57 3.00 -37.96 -11.11
C ALA A 57 1.91 -38.50 -10.14
N SER A 58 2.25 -39.07 -8.98
CA SER A 58 1.29 -39.58 -7.99
C SER A 58 1.72 -39.50 -6.52
N ASP A 59 2.80 -38.82 -6.13
CA ASP A 59 3.22 -38.75 -4.72
C ASP A 59 2.62 -37.52 -3.99
N SER A 60 1.30 -37.49 -3.88
CA SER A 60 0.58 -36.40 -3.21
C SER A 60 0.88 -36.33 -1.70
N ASP A 61 1.17 -37.47 -1.07
CA ASP A 61 1.53 -37.53 0.35
C ASP A 61 2.92 -36.93 0.60
N GLY A 62 3.90 -37.24 -0.24
CA GLY A 62 5.22 -36.61 -0.21
C GLY A 62 5.14 -35.10 -0.44
N CYS A 63 4.28 -34.66 -1.37
CA CYS A 63 4.05 -33.24 -1.63
C CYS A 63 3.50 -32.51 -0.41
N ARG A 64 2.49 -33.09 0.23
CA ARG A 64 1.85 -32.49 1.40
C ARG A 64 2.78 -32.46 2.62
N LEU A 65 3.59 -33.50 2.83
CA LEU A 65 4.57 -33.52 3.93
C LEU A 65 5.71 -32.52 3.72
N THR A 66 6.15 -32.32 2.48
CA THR A 66 7.31 -31.47 2.18
C THR A 66 6.94 -30.00 2.05
N TRP A 67 5.84 -29.71 1.36
CA TRP A 67 5.45 -28.34 0.99
C TRP A 67 4.12 -27.89 1.60
N GLY A 68 3.40 -28.76 2.31
CA GLY A 68 2.09 -28.44 2.87
C GLY A 68 0.98 -28.29 1.83
N MET A 69 1.24 -28.64 0.56
CA MET A 69 0.32 -28.47 -0.57
C MET A 69 -0.01 -29.83 -1.22
N GLY A 70 -1.29 -30.05 -1.52
CA GLY A 70 -1.79 -31.19 -2.27
C GLY A 70 -2.28 -30.83 -3.67
N ASP A 71 -2.80 -31.83 -4.38
CA ASP A 71 -3.34 -31.65 -5.73
C ASP A 71 -4.57 -30.72 -5.71
N GLY A 72 -4.52 -29.67 -6.52
CA GLY A 72 -5.61 -28.69 -6.64
C GLY A 72 -5.53 -27.53 -5.62
N ASP A 73 -4.59 -27.56 -4.69
CA ASP A 73 -4.36 -26.45 -3.77
C ASP A 73 -3.82 -25.21 -4.53
N PRO A 74 -4.16 -24.00 -4.07
CA PRO A 74 -3.57 -22.79 -4.61
C PRO A 74 -2.07 -22.78 -4.33
N TYR A 75 -1.27 -22.34 -5.30
CA TYR A 75 0.17 -22.17 -5.14
C TYR A 75 0.51 -20.94 -4.29
N VAL A 76 0.15 -21.03 -3.02
CA VAL A 76 0.22 -19.96 -2.02
C VAL A 76 0.80 -20.55 -0.75
N ASN A 77 1.85 -19.92 -0.25
CA ASN A 77 2.42 -20.23 1.05
C ASN A 77 1.97 -19.17 2.07
N GLU A 78 1.26 -19.61 3.11
CA GLU A 78 0.84 -18.77 4.23
C GLU A 78 2.05 -18.53 5.15
N LEU A 79 2.47 -17.27 5.27
CA LEU A 79 3.67 -16.88 6.05
C LEU A 79 3.34 -16.62 7.53
N GLY A 80 2.05 -16.60 7.88
CA GLY A 80 1.56 -16.31 9.22
C GLY A 80 1.12 -14.86 9.39
N SER A 81 1.00 -14.42 10.64
CA SER A 81 0.49 -13.10 10.96
C SER A 81 1.19 -12.47 12.16
N VAL A 82 1.09 -11.15 12.25
CA VAL A 82 1.68 -10.36 13.33
C VAL A 82 0.60 -9.49 13.95
N ILE A 83 0.51 -9.52 15.28
CA ILE A 83 -0.39 -8.64 16.04
C ILE A 83 -0.06 -7.18 15.73
N THR A 84 -1.09 -6.41 15.45
CA THR A 84 -1.04 -4.97 15.23
C THR A 84 -1.50 -4.27 16.50
N CYS A 85 -0.66 -3.37 17.02
CA CYS A 85 -0.93 -2.61 18.23
C CYS A 85 -0.30 -1.23 18.11
N GLN A 86 -0.73 -0.29 18.96
CA GLN A 86 -0.13 1.05 19.01
C GLN A 86 1.39 0.99 19.23
N ASP A 87 2.09 1.97 18.66
CA ASP A 87 3.53 2.19 18.72
C ASP A 87 4.36 1.06 18.09
N ARG A 88 3.72 0.23 17.25
CA ARG A 88 4.38 -0.82 16.47
C ARG A 88 4.67 -0.35 15.05
N CYS A 89 5.89 -0.61 14.59
CA CYS A 89 6.30 -0.49 13.20
C CYS A 89 6.53 -1.88 12.60
N ILE A 90 5.94 -2.16 11.44
CA ILE A 90 6.10 -3.42 10.71
C ILE A 90 6.63 -3.10 9.32
N ALA A 91 7.78 -3.66 8.96
CA ALA A 91 8.37 -3.51 7.62
C ALA A 91 8.51 -4.89 6.97
N PHE A 92 8.11 -5.01 5.72
CA PHE A 92 8.09 -6.28 5.00
C PHE A 92 8.32 -6.08 3.49
N PRO A 93 8.88 -7.08 2.78
CA PRO A 93 9.02 -7.04 1.33
C PRO A 93 7.64 -6.91 0.67
N ASN A 94 7.50 -6.00 -0.30
CA ASN A 94 6.24 -5.80 -1.04
C ASN A 94 5.93 -6.96 -2.02
N THR A 95 6.74 -8.02 -2.02
CA THR A 95 6.41 -9.30 -2.67
C THR A 95 5.43 -10.14 -1.85
N TYR A 96 5.20 -9.79 -0.58
CA TYR A 96 4.24 -10.48 0.27
C TYR A 96 2.86 -9.86 0.08
N GLN A 97 1.89 -10.69 -0.27
CA GLN A 97 0.49 -10.31 -0.14
C GLN A 97 0.17 -10.19 1.35
N HIS A 98 -0.56 -9.15 1.71
CA HIS A 98 -1.00 -8.96 3.09
C HIS A 98 -2.49 -8.64 3.18
N LEU A 99 -3.08 -8.94 4.34
CA LEU A 99 -4.41 -8.47 4.71
C LEU A 99 -4.45 -8.03 6.18
N VAL A 100 -5.38 -7.13 6.48
CA VAL A 100 -5.73 -6.76 7.85
C VAL A 100 -6.85 -7.69 8.32
N SER A 101 -6.64 -8.41 9.42
CA SER A 101 -7.67 -9.27 10.02
C SER A 101 -8.87 -8.45 10.53
N PRO A 102 -10.07 -9.05 10.56
CA PRO A 102 -11.25 -8.41 11.14
C PRO A 102 -11.01 -7.94 12.58
N PHE A 103 -11.71 -6.88 12.98
CA PHE A 103 -11.71 -6.40 14.36
C PHE A 103 -12.98 -5.63 14.68
N GLU A 104 -13.25 -5.42 15.96
CA GLU A 104 -14.44 -4.72 16.43
C GLU A 104 -14.12 -3.76 17.58
N LEU A 105 -15.12 -3.00 18.01
CA LEU A 105 -15.04 -2.17 19.21
C LEU A 105 -14.95 -3.02 20.48
N LYS A 106 -14.00 -2.70 21.37
CA LYS A 106 -13.92 -3.32 22.72
C LYS A 106 -15.13 -2.99 23.57
N ASP A 107 -15.51 -1.71 23.59
CA ASP A 107 -16.73 -1.19 24.19
C ASP A 107 -17.64 -0.69 23.06
N LYS A 108 -18.65 -1.50 22.70
CA LYS A 108 -19.60 -1.21 21.61
C LYS A 108 -20.48 0.02 21.88
N SER A 109 -20.44 0.61 23.08
CA SER A 109 -21.16 1.86 23.39
C SER A 109 -20.41 3.15 23.03
N LYS A 110 -19.11 3.05 22.72
CA LYS A 110 -18.24 4.19 22.40
C LYS A 110 -17.59 4.02 21.03
N PRO A 111 -17.27 5.11 20.32
CA PRO A 111 -16.47 5.01 19.10
C PRO A 111 -15.05 4.52 19.38
N GLY A 112 -14.36 4.10 18.32
CA GLY A 112 -12.98 3.62 18.37
C GLY A 112 -12.26 3.86 17.05
N HIS A 113 -10.93 3.77 17.07
CA HIS A 113 -10.12 4.01 15.88
C HIS A 113 -8.79 3.27 15.89
N ARG A 114 -8.26 3.12 14.69
CA ARG A 114 -6.87 2.80 14.40
C ARG A 114 -6.34 3.75 13.35
N LYS A 115 -5.24 4.43 13.65
CA LYS A 115 -4.55 5.30 12.71
C LYS A 115 -3.17 4.76 12.41
N THR A 116 -2.83 4.78 11.13
CA THR A 116 -1.58 4.26 10.62
C THR A 116 -0.93 5.26 9.67
N VAL A 117 0.39 5.17 9.56
CA VAL A 117 1.17 5.80 8.49
C VAL A 117 1.84 4.69 7.72
N THR A 118 1.65 4.67 6.40
CA THR A 118 2.32 3.72 5.50
C THR A 118 3.42 4.45 4.73
N LEU A 119 4.60 3.86 4.70
CA LEU A 119 5.78 4.33 4.00
C LEU A 119 6.22 3.26 3.00
N PHE A 120 6.66 3.70 1.82
CA PHE A 120 7.13 2.82 0.76
C PHE A 120 8.57 3.12 0.42
N LEU A 121 9.40 2.08 0.37
CA LEU A 121 10.72 2.14 -0.22
C LEU A 121 10.61 1.74 -1.70
N VAL A 122 10.84 2.70 -2.59
CA VAL A 122 10.99 2.43 -4.02
C VAL A 122 12.34 1.79 -4.27
N ASP A 123 12.39 0.76 -5.11
CA ASP A 123 13.61 0.04 -5.47
C ASP A 123 14.69 1.01 -5.98
N PRO A 124 15.82 1.15 -5.27
CA PRO A 124 16.89 2.06 -5.67
C PRO A 124 17.60 1.62 -6.97
N ALA A 125 17.48 0.35 -7.37
CA ALA A 125 18.04 -0.15 -8.63
C ALA A 125 17.23 0.31 -9.86
N ILE A 126 15.99 0.76 -9.68
CA ILE A 126 15.10 1.17 -10.75
C ILE A 126 15.02 2.71 -10.81
N ARG A 127 15.67 3.29 -11.82
CA ARG A 127 15.66 4.75 -12.01
C ARG A 127 14.26 5.24 -12.36
N ARG A 128 13.74 6.17 -11.54
CA ARG A 128 12.40 6.74 -11.69
C ARG A 128 12.43 8.27 -11.65
N PRO A 129 11.49 8.95 -12.35
CA PRO A 129 11.28 10.37 -12.16
C PRO A 129 10.90 10.65 -10.70
N SER A 130 11.69 11.49 -10.04
CA SER A 130 11.44 11.95 -8.67
C SER A 130 10.78 13.33 -8.68
N THR A 131 10.22 13.76 -7.56
CA THR A 131 9.76 15.15 -7.35
C THR A 131 10.88 16.18 -7.51
N THR A 132 12.15 15.77 -7.46
CA THR A 132 13.29 16.60 -7.88
C THR A 132 13.22 17.00 -9.36
N THR A 133 12.62 16.15 -10.20
CA THR A 133 12.56 16.30 -11.66
C THR A 133 11.15 16.58 -12.19
N VAL A 134 10.12 16.30 -11.40
CA VAL A 134 8.72 16.58 -11.74
C VAL A 134 8.37 17.96 -11.18
N PRO A 135 7.91 18.92 -12.02
CA PRO A 135 7.49 20.23 -11.53
C PRO A 135 6.40 20.11 -10.45
N PRO A 136 6.28 21.08 -9.53
CA PRO A 136 5.23 21.11 -8.52
C PRO A 136 3.88 20.77 -9.13
N LYS A 137 3.04 19.95 -8.47
CA LYS A 137 1.71 19.62 -9.02
C LYS A 137 0.60 20.57 -8.59
N GLN A 138 0.80 21.32 -7.51
CA GLN A 138 -0.16 22.32 -7.06
C GLN A 138 -0.13 23.54 -7.99
N THR A 139 -1.31 24.01 -8.39
CA THR A 139 -1.48 25.12 -9.34
C THR A 139 -0.73 26.37 -8.91
N GLU A 140 -0.87 26.76 -7.65
CA GLU A 140 -0.22 27.95 -7.11
C GLU A 140 1.32 27.86 -7.17
N TRP A 141 1.88 26.70 -6.86
CA TRP A 141 3.33 26.46 -6.87
C TRP A 141 3.88 26.43 -8.29
N ARG A 142 3.13 25.85 -9.24
CA ARG A 142 3.45 25.93 -10.68
C ARG A 142 3.48 27.37 -11.15
N ALA A 143 2.44 28.14 -10.84
CA ALA A 143 2.34 29.55 -11.21
C ALA A 143 3.48 30.37 -10.60
N SER A 144 3.81 30.14 -9.33
CA SER A 144 4.96 30.76 -8.67
C SER A 144 6.28 30.41 -9.35
N GLY A 145 6.56 29.13 -9.60
CA GLY A 145 7.79 28.68 -10.25
C GLY A 145 7.98 29.20 -11.68
N ILE A 146 6.91 29.25 -12.47
CA ILE A 146 6.92 29.83 -13.83
C ILE A 146 7.14 31.35 -13.77
N ARG A 147 6.46 32.07 -12.87
CA ARG A 147 6.65 33.52 -12.68
C ARG A 147 8.08 33.87 -12.24
N ALA A 148 8.67 33.03 -11.40
CA ALA A 148 10.04 33.20 -10.89
C ALA A 148 11.13 32.85 -11.92
N ASN A 149 10.82 32.08 -12.96
CA ASN A 149 11.77 31.71 -14.01
C ASN A 149 11.57 32.56 -15.28
N PRO A 150 12.49 33.47 -15.64
CA PRO A 150 12.32 34.39 -16.77
C PRO A 150 12.13 33.68 -18.12
N VAL A 151 12.77 32.53 -18.31
CA VAL A 151 12.67 31.74 -19.55
C VAL A 151 11.28 31.12 -19.68
N LEU A 152 10.79 30.50 -18.60
CA LEU A 152 9.44 29.93 -18.59
C LEU A 152 8.38 31.02 -18.70
N LYS A 153 8.53 32.15 -18.00
CA LYS A 153 7.63 33.30 -18.12
C LYS A 153 7.54 33.83 -19.55
N ALA A 154 8.67 33.99 -20.23
CA ALA A 154 8.70 34.43 -21.62
C ALA A 154 8.07 33.41 -22.59
N ALA A 155 8.24 32.11 -22.33
CA ALA A 155 7.61 31.05 -23.12
C ALA A 155 6.09 31.02 -22.91
N PHE A 156 5.62 31.12 -21.67
CA PHE A 156 4.20 31.14 -21.33
C PHE A 156 3.48 32.38 -21.86
N ASN A 157 4.13 33.54 -21.89
CA ASN A 157 3.56 34.77 -22.48
C ASN A 157 3.32 34.67 -24.00
N LYS A 158 3.87 33.65 -24.67
CA LYS A 158 3.64 33.38 -26.11
C LYS A 158 2.48 32.41 -26.35
N LEU A 159 1.94 31.79 -25.30
CA LEU A 159 0.81 30.87 -25.41
C LEU A 159 -0.51 31.64 -25.56
N SER A 160 -1.47 31.05 -26.25
CA SER A 160 -2.80 31.64 -26.36
C SER A 160 -3.54 31.58 -25.01
N PRO A 161 -4.45 32.53 -24.72
CA PRO A 161 -5.24 32.52 -23.48
C PRO A 161 -5.99 31.20 -23.25
N GLU A 162 -6.50 30.58 -24.31
CA GLU A 162 -7.22 29.30 -24.27
C GLU A 162 -6.30 28.15 -23.84
N THR A 163 -5.04 28.18 -24.28
CA THR A 163 -4.04 27.17 -23.89
C THR A 163 -3.66 27.31 -22.42
N ILE A 164 -3.58 28.54 -21.92
CA ILE A 164 -3.28 28.85 -20.51
C ILE A 164 -4.44 28.41 -19.61
N ASP A 165 -5.68 28.64 -20.05
CA ASP A 165 -6.91 28.26 -19.33
C ASP A 165 -7.04 26.73 -19.23
N HIS A 166 -6.76 26.00 -20.32
CA HIS A 166 -6.81 24.53 -20.34
C HIS A 166 -5.77 23.85 -19.43
N ILE A 167 -4.65 24.51 -19.15
CA ILE A 167 -3.60 24.02 -18.23
C ILE A 167 -3.99 24.30 -16.75
N GLY A 168 -5.14 24.94 -16.51
CA GLY A 168 -5.69 25.19 -15.17
C GLY A 168 -5.03 26.35 -14.44
N TRP A 169 -4.61 27.41 -15.16
CA TRP A 169 -3.84 28.54 -14.61
C TRP A 169 -4.70 29.69 -14.06
N THR A 170 -6.02 29.65 -14.24
CA THR A 170 -6.96 30.74 -13.97
C THR A 170 -7.85 30.42 -12.76
N ARG A 171 -7.36 30.78 -11.58
CA ARG A 171 -8.04 31.66 -10.59
C ARG A 171 -7.08 31.98 -9.45
#